data_AF-A0A3Q0S3B3-F1
#
_entry.id   AF-A0A3Q0S3B3-F1
#
_cell.length_a   1.000
_cell.length_b   1.000
_cell.length_c   1.000
_cell.angle_alpha   90.00
_cell.angle_beta   90.00
_cell.angle_gamma   90.00
#
_symmetry.space_group_name_H-M   'P 1'
#
loop_
_entity.id
_entity.type
_entity.pdbx_description
1 polymer ?
#
loop_
_entity_poly.entity_id
_entity_poly.type
_entity_poly.pdbx_seq_one_letter_code
_entity_poly.pdbx_strand_id
1 'polypeptide(L)'
;KSQQSLQGTLYSFFASQSHAHTKVRSEVSGGGRKPWKQKGSGRARHGSIRSPIWRGGGVSHGPRGPTSYYYMLPMKVRVQGLKVALSSKMAQDYLHIVDSLNIPTPDSQYMLDLVRHRHWGESVLIVDV
;
A
#
# COMPACT_ATOMS: atom_id res chain seq x y z
N LYS A 1 7.91 -17.84 13.72
CA LYS A 1 6.71 -17.15 14.25
C LYS A 1 6.95 -15.65 14.51
N SER A 2 8.05 -15.25 15.17
CA SER A 2 8.38 -13.82 15.44
C SER A 2 8.62 -12.95 14.19
N GLN A 3 9.22 -13.50 13.14
CA GLN A 3 9.44 -12.74 11.89
C GLN A 3 8.16 -12.54 11.05
N GLN A 4 7.23 -13.50 11.12
CA GLN A 4 5.93 -13.38 10.44
C GLN A 4 5.03 -12.29 11.07
N SER A 5 5.12 -12.09 12.39
CA SER A 5 4.38 -11.00 13.07
C SER A 5 4.89 -9.61 12.69
N LEU A 6 6.19 -9.45 12.43
CA LEU A 6 6.75 -8.19 11.96
C LEU A 6 6.27 -7.87 10.53
N GLN A 7 6.34 -8.86 9.63
CA GLN A 7 5.88 -8.71 8.25
C GLN A 7 4.38 -8.36 8.17
N GLY A 8 3.54 -9.03 8.96
CA GLY A 8 2.11 -8.74 9.03
C GLY A 8 1.80 -7.34 9.59
N THR A 9 2.61 -6.85 10.53
CA THR A 9 2.46 -5.51 11.12
C THR A 9 2.85 -4.42 10.13
N LEU A 10 3.95 -4.58 9.41
CA LEU A 10 4.41 -3.63 8.39
C LEU A 10 3.44 -3.52 7.22
N TYR A 11 2.84 -4.62 6.78
CA TYR A 11 1.86 -4.61 5.67
C TYR A 11 0.57 -3.85 6.00
N SER A 12 0.12 -3.86 7.26
CA SER A 12 -1.10 -3.15 7.67
C SER A 12 -0.96 -1.63 7.72
N PHE A 13 0.27 -1.12 7.79
CA PHE A 13 0.53 0.30 8.02
C PHE A 13 0.30 1.16 6.76
N PHE A 14 0.45 0.56 5.58
CA PHE A 14 0.24 1.24 4.31
C PHE A 14 -1.23 1.15 3.92
N ALA A 15 -1.99 2.21 4.21
CA ALA A 15 -3.28 2.46 3.61
C ALA A 15 -3.10 2.80 2.11
N SER A 16 -2.81 1.78 1.31
CA SER A 16 -2.77 1.93 -0.14
C SER A 16 -4.20 2.07 -0.68
N GLN A 17 -4.42 3.13 -1.46
CA GLN A 17 -5.69 3.41 -2.12
C GLN A 17 -5.47 3.32 -3.63
N SER A 18 -6.09 2.32 -4.27
CA SER A 18 -6.01 2.19 -5.72
C SER A 18 -7.15 2.95 -6.39
N HIS A 19 -6.80 3.95 -7.19
CA HIS A 19 -7.75 4.79 -7.94
C HIS A 19 -8.09 4.22 -9.33
N ALA A 20 -7.55 3.06 -9.67
CA ALA A 20 -7.83 2.40 -10.94
C ALA A 20 -9.32 2.07 -11.04
N HIS A 21 -9.95 2.50 -12.12
CA HIS A 21 -11.36 2.24 -12.38
C HIS A 21 -11.56 1.92 -13.85
N THR A 22 -12.29 0.86 -14.14
CA THR A 22 -12.72 0.52 -15.50
C THR A 22 -14.24 0.52 -15.62
N LYS A 23 -14.73 0.98 -16.77
CA LYS A 23 -16.17 1.03 -17.05
C LYS A 23 -16.71 -0.36 -17.33
N VAL A 24 -17.74 -0.76 -16.58
CA VAL A 24 -18.51 -1.97 -16.89
C VAL A 24 -19.49 -1.70 -18.04
N ARG A 25 -20.08 -2.76 -18.64
CA ARG A 25 -21.00 -2.63 -19.78
C ARG A 25 -22.16 -1.65 -19.57
N SER A 26 -22.59 -1.44 -18.33
CA SER A 26 -23.67 -0.50 -17.95
C SER A 26 -23.22 0.95 -17.91
N GLU A 27 -21.93 1.21 -17.69
CA GLU A 27 -21.33 2.55 -17.56
C GLU A 27 -20.76 3.07 -18.88
N VAL A 28 -20.53 2.18 -19.86
CA VAL A 28 -20.15 2.58 -21.22
C VAL A 28 -21.33 3.29 -21.88
N SER A 29 -21.08 4.41 -22.57
CA SER A 29 -22.10 5.20 -23.26
C SER A 29 -22.72 4.45 -24.46
N GLY A 30 -23.96 4.76 -24.80
CA GLY A 30 -24.67 4.19 -25.95
C GLY A 30 -25.45 2.92 -25.65
N GLY A 31 -25.65 2.04 -26.64
CA GLY A 31 -26.15 0.65 -26.51
C GLY A 31 -27.40 0.38 -25.65
N GLY A 32 -28.58 0.87 -26.03
CA GLY A 32 -29.87 0.41 -25.47
C GLY A 32 -30.69 -0.46 -26.43
N ARG A 33 -30.35 -0.42 -27.73
CA ARG A 33 -31.06 -1.15 -28.79
C ARG A 33 -30.32 -2.44 -29.13
N LYS A 34 -31.09 -3.53 -29.27
CA LYS A 34 -30.55 -4.80 -29.75
C LYS A 34 -29.97 -4.62 -31.17
N PRO A 35 -28.72 -5.06 -31.45
CA PRO A 35 -28.07 -4.82 -32.74
C PRO A 35 -28.84 -5.39 -33.94
N TRP A 36 -29.42 -6.58 -33.79
CA TRP A 36 -30.26 -7.24 -34.79
C TRP A 36 -31.23 -8.24 -34.17
N LYS A 37 -32.21 -8.69 -34.97
CA LYS A 37 -33.19 -9.71 -34.58
C LYS A 37 -32.50 -11.01 -34.15
N GLN A 38 -33.11 -11.73 -33.21
CA GLN A 38 -32.51 -12.94 -32.62
C GLN A 38 -32.28 -14.08 -33.64
N LYS A 39 -33.10 -14.13 -34.70
CA LYS A 39 -33.08 -15.14 -35.76
C LYS A 39 -33.22 -14.44 -37.12
N GLY A 40 -32.82 -15.12 -38.19
CA GLY A 40 -32.98 -14.65 -39.58
C GLY A 40 -31.88 -13.73 -40.12
N SER A 41 -30.89 -13.35 -39.29
CA SER A 41 -29.79 -12.47 -39.73
C SER A 41 -28.52 -13.21 -40.20
N GLY A 42 -28.41 -14.52 -39.97
CA GLY A 42 -27.18 -15.31 -40.24
C GLY A 42 -25.97 -14.94 -39.38
N ARG A 43 -26.07 -13.95 -38.49
CA ARG A 43 -24.99 -13.45 -37.62
C ARG A 43 -25.06 -14.08 -36.22
N ALA A 44 -23.95 -14.01 -35.48
CA ALA A 44 -23.89 -14.39 -34.07
C ALA A 44 -24.93 -13.63 -33.22
N ARG A 45 -25.37 -14.21 -32.11
CA ARG A 45 -26.43 -13.61 -31.27
C ARG A 45 -25.82 -12.60 -30.30
N HIS A 46 -26.30 -11.35 -30.36
CA HIS A 46 -25.87 -10.31 -29.43
C HIS A 46 -27.05 -9.53 -28.84
N GLY A 47 -26.94 -9.18 -27.57
CA GLY A 47 -27.93 -8.39 -26.84
C GLY A 47 -27.64 -6.88 -26.86
N SER A 48 -26.37 -6.49 -26.76
CA SER A 48 -25.93 -5.09 -26.76
C SER A 48 -24.54 -4.96 -27.36
N ILE A 49 -24.28 -3.83 -28.01
CA ILE A 49 -22.95 -3.45 -28.49
C ILE A 49 -21.97 -3.11 -27.36
N ARG A 50 -22.46 -2.90 -26.13
CA ARG A 50 -21.63 -2.57 -24.94
C ARG A 50 -21.05 -3.80 -24.24
N SER A 51 -21.34 -5.00 -24.73
CA SER A 51 -20.84 -6.24 -24.15
C SER A 51 -19.31 -6.33 -24.26
N PRO A 52 -18.60 -6.93 -23.28
CA PRO A 52 -17.14 -7.12 -23.30
C PRO A 52 -16.60 -7.84 -24.54
N ILE A 53 -17.46 -8.58 -25.25
CA ILE A 53 -17.10 -9.30 -26.49
C ILE A 53 -16.88 -8.31 -27.64
N TRP A 54 -17.50 -7.13 -27.60
CA TRP A 54 -17.38 -6.11 -28.63
C TRP A 54 -16.19 -5.19 -28.37
N ARG A 55 -15.56 -4.70 -29.45
CA ARG A 55 -14.55 -3.63 -29.35
C ARG A 55 -15.21 -2.35 -28.82
N GLY A 56 -14.58 -1.71 -27.84
CA GLY A 56 -15.15 -0.54 -27.14
C GLY A 56 -16.27 -0.88 -26.16
N GLY A 57 -16.55 -2.18 -25.93
CA GLY A 57 -17.44 -2.64 -24.87
C GLY A 57 -16.84 -2.44 -23.46
N GLY A 58 -17.65 -2.67 -22.43
CA GLY A 58 -17.18 -2.58 -21.05
C GLY A 58 -16.30 -3.76 -20.66
N VAL A 59 -15.47 -3.59 -19.63
CA VAL A 59 -14.61 -4.67 -19.10
C VAL A 59 -15.37 -5.47 -18.04
N SER A 60 -15.33 -6.82 -18.13
CA SER A 60 -16.02 -7.71 -17.18
C SER A 60 -15.36 -7.71 -15.79
N HIS A 61 -14.06 -8.01 -15.75
CA HIS A 61 -13.28 -8.11 -14.52
C HIS A 61 -12.12 -7.12 -14.57
N GLY A 62 -12.46 -5.85 -14.43
CA GLY A 62 -11.49 -4.76 -14.29
C GLY A 62 -11.46 -4.24 -12.87
N PRO A 63 -10.45 -3.42 -12.52
CA PRO A 63 -10.44 -2.72 -11.25
C PRO A 63 -11.70 -1.85 -11.15
N ARG A 64 -12.42 -2.00 -10.03
CA ARG A 64 -13.52 -1.11 -9.65
C ARG A 64 -12.92 -0.10 -8.69
N GLY A 65 -13.10 1.18 -9.01
CA GLY A 65 -12.47 2.28 -8.28
C GLY A 65 -12.95 2.39 -6.83
N PRO A 66 -12.52 3.46 -6.16
CA PRO A 66 -11.42 3.36 -5.22
C PRO A 66 -11.60 2.19 -4.25
N THR A 67 -10.68 1.22 -4.31
CA THR A 67 -10.59 0.15 -3.31
C THR A 67 -9.50 0.47 -2.31
N SER A 68 -9.86 0.44 -1.02
CA SER A 68 -8.91 0.53 0.08
C SER A 68 -8.46 -0.87 0.48
N TYR A 69 -7.15 -1.04 0.69
CA TYR A 69 -6.57 -2.28 1.23
C TYR A 69 -6.30 -2.17 2.73
N TYR A 70 -6.98 -1.23 3.39
CA TYR A 70 -6.79 -0.96 4.81
C TYR A 70 -7.50 -2.02 5.67
N TYR A 71 -6.77 -2.53 6.66
CA TYR A 71 -7.34 -3.36 7.73
C TYR A 71 -6.62 -3.08 9.05
N MET A 72 -7.39 -3.10 10.13
CA MET A 72 -6.86 -2.85 11.47
C MET A 72 -6.33 -4.12 12.11
N LEU A 73 -5.07 -4.09 12.56
CA LEU A 73 -4.50 -5.14 13.38
C LEU A 73 -4.91 -5.02 14.85
N PRO A 74 -5.09 -6.16 15.56
CA PRO A 74 -5.29 -6.15 17.00
C PRO A 74 -4.18 -5.41 17.73
N MET A 75 -4.53 -4.63 18.76
CA MET A 75 -3.57 -3.81 19.52
C MET A 75 -2.40 -4.63 20.07
N LYS A 76 -2.66 -5.84 20.56
CA LYS A 76 -1.62 -6.74 21.10
C LYS A 76 -0.56 -7.09 20.06
N VAL A 77 -0.95 -7.31 18.81
CA VAL A 77 -0.03 -7.62 17.71
C VAL A 77 0.84 -6.42 17.37
N ARG A 78 0.26 -5.22 17.31
CA ARG A 78 1.01 -3.97 17.06
C ARG A 78 2.05 -3.70 18.16
N VAL A 79 1.63 -3.81 19.42
CA VAL A 79 2.53 -3.63 20.59
C VAL A 79 3.63 -4.68 20.60
N GLN A 80 3.31 -5.94 20.30
CA GLN A 80 4.30 -7.01 20.21
C GLN A 80 5.29 -6.76 19.06
N GLY A 81 4.82 -6.29 17.90
CA GLY A 81 5.68 -5.92 16.78
C GLY A 81 6.70 -4.85 17.17
N LEU A 82 6.27 -3.81 17.88
CA LEU A 82 7.17 -2.75 18.37
C LEU A 82 8.22 -3.29 19.36
N LYS A 83 7.80 -4.13 20.33
CA LYS A 83 8.72 -4.76 21.30
C LYS A 83 9.77 -5.63 20.60
N VAL A 84 9.37 -6.42 19.60
CA VAL A 84 10.28 -7.27 18.84
C VAL A 84 11.24 -6.41 18.00
N ALA A 85 10.76 -5.31 17.39
CA ALA A 85 11.61 -4.40 16.62
C ALA A 85 12.69 -3.75 17.51
N LEU A 86 12.31 -3.24 18.68
CA LEU A 86 13.25 -2.66 19.65
C LEU A 86 14.22 -3.70 20.19
N SER A 87 13.73 -4.88 20.58
CA SER A 87 14.59 -5.98 21.05
C SER A 87 15.56 -6.45 19.98
N SER A 88 15.15 -6.49 18.71
CA SER A 88 16.03 -6.82 17.59
C SER A 88 17.11 -5.78 17.39
N LYS A 89 16.80 -4.48 17.53
CA LYS A 89 17.80 -3.41 17.40
C LYS A 89 18.78 -3.41 18.57
N MET A 90 18.31 -3.71 19.77
CA MET A 90 19.16 -3.91 20.94
C MET A 90 20.09 -5.12 20.76
N ALA A 91 19.60 -6.26 20.29
CA ALA A 91 20.41 -7.46 20.08
C ALA A 91 21.44 -7.34 18.93
N GLN A 92 21.28 -6.35 18.06
CA GLN A 92 22.20 -6.02 16.97
C GLN A 92 23.15 -4.86 17.33
N ASP A 93 23.15 -4.40 18.58
CA ASP A 93 23.92 -3.25 19.06
C ASP A 93 23.65 -1.92 18.31
N TYR A 94 22.47 -1.79 17.70
CA TYR A 94 22.03 -0.59 16.96
C TYR A 94 21.08 0.32 17.76
N LEU A 95 20.81 0.00 19.02
CA LEU A 95 20.00 0.82 19.92
C LEU A 95 20.90 1.53 20.92
N HIS A 96 20.91 2.86 20.87
CA HIS A 96 21.66 3.70 21.80
C HIS A 96 20.69 4.55 22.61
N ILE A 97 20.82 4.51 23.94
CA ILE A 97 20.05 5.33 24.87
C ILE A 97 20.93 6.52 25.27
N VAL A 98 20.40 7.72 25.17
CA VAL A 98 21.08 8.97 25.51
C VAL A 98 20.18 9.75 26.45
N ASP A 99 20.74 10.30 27.53
CA ASP A 99 19.95 11.00 28.56
C ASP A 99 19.38 12.33 28.06
N SER A 100 20.12 13.04 27.20
CA SER A 100 19.65 14.29 26.59
C SER A 100 20.28 14.52 25.23
N LEU A 101 19.46 14.99 24.29
CA LEU A 101 19.91 15.41 22.96
C LEU A 101 20.27 16.90 23.00
N ASN A 102 21.38 17.24 23.67
CA ASN A 102 21.87 18.62 23.65
C ASN A 102 22.76 18.84 22.42
N ILE A 103 22.19 19.45 21.39
CA ILE A 103 22.90 19.83 20.16
C ILE A 103 23.31 21.30 20.30
N PRO A 104 24.61 21.62 20.50
CA PRO A 104 25.08 22.97 20.80
C PRO A 104 24.96 23.94 19.62
N THR A 105 24.82 23.44 18.40
CA THR A 105 24.79 24.24 17.17
C THR A 105 23.82 23.64 16.18
N PRO A 106 22.99 24.44 15.48
CA PRO A 106 22.03 23.92 14.49
C PRO A 106 22.69 23.37 13.20
N ASP A 107 24.02 23.31 13.15
CA ASP A 107 24.78 22.89 11.98
C ASP A 107 24.60 21.39 11.71
N SER A 108 24.17 21.06 10.50
CA SER A 108 23.99 19.67 10.06
C SER A 108 25.32 18.91 9.98
N GLN A 109 26.44 19.60 9.75
CA GLN A 109 27.77 19.01 9.73
C GLN A 109 28.16 18.46 11.11
N TYR A 110 27.85 19.19 12.18
CA TYR A 110 28.09 18.73 13.56
C TYR A 110 27.40 17.39 13.83
N MET A 111 26.16 17.22 13.37
CA MET A 111 25.42 15.97 13.53
C MET A 111 26.02 14.83 12.72
N LEU A 112 26.46 15.07 11.47
CA LEU A 112 27.11 14.06 10.65
C LEU A 112 28.43 13.60 11.24
N ASP A 113 29.23 14.53 11.75
CA ASP A 113 30.52 14.23 12.36
C ASP A 113 30.35 13.47 13.68
N LEU A 114 29.35 13.83 14.49
CA LEU A 114 28.99 13.09 15.70
C LEU A 114 28.61 11.63 15.37
N VAL A 115 27.73 11.42 14.38
CA VAL A 115 27.30 10.08 13.95
C VAL A 115 28.48 9.24 13.46
N ARG A 116 29.38 9.84 12.67
CA ARG A 116 30.60 9.18 12.17
C ARG A 116 31.56 8.83 13.30
N HIS A 117 31.80 9.77 14.22
CA HIS A 117 32.69 9.57 15.36
C HIS A 117 32.17 8.48 16.32
N ARG A 118 30.85 8.37 16.48
CA ARG A 118 30.22 7.36 17.34
C ARG A 118 29.95 6.03 16.63
N HIS A 119 30.25 5.94 15.33
CA HIS A 119 30.05 4.73 14.51
C HIS A 119 28.60 4.20 14.52
N TRP A 120 27.60 5.08 14.56
CA TRP A 120 26.17 4.68 14.58
C TRP A 120 25.63 4.18 13.23
N GLY A 121 26.46 4.13 12.20
CA GLY A 121 26.11 3.65 10.86
C GLY A 121 25.65 4.77 9.92
N GLU A 122 25.08 4.38 8.77
CA GLU A 122 24.72 5.32 7.70
C GLU A 122 23.38 6.04 7.93
N SER A 123 22.44 5.37 8.60
CA SER A 123 21.09 5.88 8.85
C SER A 123 20.78 5.84 10.34
N VAL A 124 20.47 6.99 10.93
CA VAL A 124 20.10 7.11 12.34
C VAL A 124 18.69 7.70 12.43
N LEU A 125 17.83 7.06 13.22
CA LEU A 125 16.51 7.58 13.58
C LEU A 125 16.57 8.11 15.02
N ILE A 126 16.39 9.41 15.18
CA ILE A 126 16.32 10.07 16.48
C ILE A 126 14.86 10.14 16.90
N VAL A 127 14.56 9.68 18.11
CA VAL A 127 13.22 9.74 18.72
C VAL A 127 13.34 10.50 20.02
N ASP A 128 12.62 11.61 20.11
CA ASP A 128 12.50 12.45 21.31
C ASP A 128 11.06 12.39 21.84
N VAL A 129 10.87 12.65 23.13
CA VAL A 129 9.57 12.57 23.82
C VAL A 129 9.06 13.96 24.19
#